data_AF-A0A7J4TC04-F1
#
_entry.id   AF-A0A7J4TC04-F1
#
_cell.length_a   1.000
_cell.length_b   1.000
_cell.length_c   1.000
_cell.angle_alpha   90.00
_cell.angle_beta   90.00
_cell.angle_gamma   90.00
#
_symmetry.space_group_name_H-M   'P 1'
#
loop_
_entity.id
_entity.type
_entity.pdbx_description
1 polymer ?
#
loop_
_entity_poly.entity_id
_entity_poly.type
_entity_poly.pdbx_seq_one_letter_code
_entity_poly.pdbx_strand_id
1 'polypeptide(L)' 'MANILLIGNAAREHVIAETILRSPQKPKLYAYMAAKNPGIAGLAAAA' A
#
# COMPACT_ATOMS: atom_id res chain seq x y z
N MET A 1 10.88 -4.26 12.31
CA MET A 1 9.88 -4.47 11.24
C MET A 1 8.89 -3.34 11.30
N ALA A 2 8.71 -2.58 10.20
CA ALA A 2 7.75 -1.48 10.15
C ALA A 2 6.45 -1.94 9.50
N ASN A 3 5.33 -1.58 10.11
CA ASN A 3 3.98 -1.77 9.57
C ASN A 3 3.49 -0.40 9.11
N ILE A 4 3.01 -0.30 7.87
CA ILE A 4 2.55 0.97 7.29
C ILE A 4 1.11 0.79 6.85
N LEU A 5 0.25 1.73 7.24
CA LEU A 5 -1.11 1.85 6.73
C LEU A 5 -1.17 2.99 5.73
N LEU A 6 -1.51 2.68 4.48
CA LEU A 6 -1.79 3.64 3.43
C LEU A 6 -3.29 3.91 3.37
N ILE A 7 -3.68 5.18 3.47
CA ILE A 7 -5.08 5.61 3.41
C ILE A 7 -5.31 6.37 2.10
N GLY A 8 -6.26 5.90 1.30
CA GLY A 8 -6.62 6.50 0.01
C GLY A 8 -6.45 5.54 -1.16
N ASN A 9 -7.05 5.87 -2.30
CA ASN A 9 -7.23 4.93 -3.43
C ASN A 9 -6.98 5.53 -4.82
N ALA A 10 -6.34 6.71 -4.93
CA ALA A 10 -6.05 7.34 -6.21
C ALA A 10 -4.67 6.93 -6.75
N ALA A 11 -4.28 7.50 -7.90
CA ALA A 11 -3.03 7.16 -8.57
C ALA A 11 -1.79 7.48 -7.74
N ARG A 12 -1.84 8.53 -6.91
CA ARG A 12 -0.73 8.91 -6.03
C ARG A 12 -0.48 7.83 -4.99
N GLU A 13 -1.53 7.33 -4.36
CA GLU A 13 -1.44 6.28 -3.35
C GLU A 13 -0.92 4.98 -3.95
N HIS A 14 -1.27 4.66 -5.20
CA HIS A 14 -0.67 3.53 -5.91
C HIS A 14 0.86 3.66 -5.99
N VAL A 15 1.38 4.80 -6.45
CA VAL A 15 2.84 5.03 -6.55
C VAL A 15 3.52 4.98 -5.19
N ILE A 16 2.86 5.47 -4.14
CA ILE A 16 3.34 5.38 -2.76
C ILE A 16 3.44 3.91 -2.33
N ALA A 17 2.40 3.10 -2.56
CA ALA A 17 2.37 1.67 -2.23
C ALA A 17 3.54 0.91 -2.89
N GLU A 18 3.75 1.11 -4.19
CA GLU A 18 4.85 0.46 -4.93
C GLU A 18 6.22 0.90 -4.41
N THR A 19 6.38 2.19 -4.12
CA THR A 19 7.67 2.72 -3.65
C THR A 19 8.01 2.23 -2.25
N ILE A 20 7.01 2.13 -1.36
CA ILE A 20 7.17 1.55 -0.02
C ILE A 20 7.66 0.10 -0.10
N LEU A 21 7.07 -0.72 -0.97
CA LEU A 21 7.45 -2.14 -1.12
C LEU A 21 8.83 -2.35 -1.75
N ARG A 22 9.30 -1.40 -2.58
CA ARG A 22 10.66 -1.42 -3.14
C ARG A 22 11.74 -0.99 -2.13
N SER A 23 11.36 -0.47 -0.97
CA SER A 23 12.33 0.02 0.02
C SER A 23 13.17 -1.13 0.64
N PRO A 24 14.47 -0.91 0.93
CA PRO A 24 15.32 -1.94 1.55
C PRO A 24 14.80 -2.49 2.88
N GLN A 25 13.99 -1.69 3.60
CA GLN A 25 13.43 -2.04 4.90
C GLN A 25 12.32 -3.11 4.80
N LYS A 26 11.82 -3.40 3.59
CA LYS A 26 10.74 -4.38 3.32
C LYS A 26 9.58 -4.28 4.33
N PRO A 27 8.96 -3.10 4.49
CA PRO A 27 7.86 -2.91 5.43
C PRO A 27 6.64 -3.72 5.00
N LYS A 28 5.80 -4.10 5.97
CA LYS A 28 4.50 -4.70 5.68
C LYS A 28 3.49 -3.58 5.42
N LEU A 29 2.92 -3.57 4.23
CA LEU A 29 1.94 -2.57 3.80
C LEU A 29 0.52 -3.08 4.05
N TYR A 30 -0.31 -2.25 4.66
CA TYR A 30 -1.76 -2.39 4.76
C TYR A 30 -2.40 -1.21 4.02
N ALA A 31 -3.62 -1.37 3.53
CA ALA A 31 -4.33 -0.31 2.81
C ALA A 31 -5.78 -0.18 3.30
N TYR A 32 -6.20 1.06 3.51
CA TYR A 32 -7.61 1.41 3.72
C TYR A 32 -8.05 2.38 2.63
N MET A 33 -9.16 2.06 1.98
CA MET A 33 -9.57 2.70 0.73
C MET A 33 -11.07 2.93 0.74
N ALA A 34 -11.53 4.12 0.34
CA ALA A 34 -12.95 4.42 0.23
C ALA A 34 -13.61 3.69 -0.95
N ALA A 35 -12.88 3.55 -2.06
CA ALA A 35 -13.24 2.71 -3.19
C ALA A 35 -12.10 1.74 -3.51
N LYS A 36 -12.43 0.53 -3.96
CA LYS A 36 -11.42 -0.51 -4.25
C LYS A 36 -10.52 -0.08 -5.41
N ASN A 37 -9.24 0.14 -5.12
CA ASN A 37 -8.19 0.23 -6.12
C ASN A 37 -7.51 -1.15 -6.25
N PRO A 38 -7.67 -1.88 -7.38
CA PRO A 38 -7.10 -3.21 -7.54
C PRO A 38 -5.57 -3.22 -7.54
N GLY A 39 -4.93 -2.13 -7.99
CA GLY A 39 -3.48 -1.98 -7.95
C GLY A 39 -2.95 -1.94 -6.52
N ILE A 40 -3.53 -1.09 -5.66
CA ILE A 40 -3.16 -1.03 -4.23
C ILE A 40 -3.53 -2.32 -3.50
N ALA A 41 -4.69 -2.91 -3.80
CA ALA A 41 -5.14 -4.14 -3.16
C ALA A 41 -4.20 -5.32 -3.44
N GLY A 42 -3.59 -5.40 -4.62
CA GLY A 42 -2.60 -6.43 -4.96
C GLY A 42 -1.25 -6.25 -4.25
N LEU A 43 -0.98 -5.07 -3.69
CA LEU A 43 0.25 -4.72 -2.98
C LEU A 43 0.11 -4.83 -1.46
N ALA A 44 -1.10 -4.66 -0.94
CA ALA A 44 -1.36 -4.74 0.49
C ALA A 44 -1.33 -6.18 1.01
N ALA A 45 -0.88 -6.36 2.24
CA ALA A 45 -1.00 -7.63 2.95
C ALA A 45 -2.48 -7.99 3.17
N ALA A 46 -2.78 -9.29 3.16
CA ALA A 46 -4.09 -9.78 3.58
C ALA A 46 -4.39 -9.30 5.01
N ALA A 47 -5.57 -8.70 5.18
CA ALA A 47 -6.14 -8.35 6.47
C ALA A 47 -6.87 -9.58 7.04
#